data_AF-A0A9P4GVZ2-F1
#
_entry.id   AF-A0A9P4GVZ2-F1
#
_cell.length_a   1.000
_cell.length_b   1.000
_cell.length_c   1.000
_cell.angle_alpha   90.00
_cell.angle_beta   90.00
_cell.angle_gamma   90.00
#
_symmetry.space_group_name_H-M   'P 1'
#
loop_
_entity.id
_entity.type
_entity.pdbx_description
1 polymer ?
#
loop_
_entity_poly.entity_id
_entity_poly.type
_entity_poly.pdbx_seq_one_letter_code
_entity_poly.pdbx_strand_id
1 'polypeptide(L)' 'LLDFVPMRGSHTGESMAREVLKVLSDTAIKPRLLAITCDNASNNTTVTRSLETLLQSETIEWDAR' A
#
# COMPACT_ATOMS: atom_id res chain seq x y z
N LEU A 1 6.33 11.02 -9.91
CA LEU A 1 4.95 10.52 -9.71
C LEU A 1 4.86 9.16 -10.38
N LEU A 2 4.42 8.12 -9.68
CA LEU A 2 4.28 6.77 -10.24
C LEU A 2 2.88 6.54 -10.84
N ASP A 3 1.85 6.96 -10.12
CA ASP A 3 0.45 6.88 -10.59
C ASP A 3 -0.42 7.90 -9.83
N PHE A 4 -1.62 8.17 -10.35
CA PHE A 4 -2.70 8.87 -9.68
C PHE A 4 -3.99 8.07 -9.86
N VAL A 5 -4.34 7.28 -8.83
CA VAL A 5 -5.42 6.30 -8.92
C VAL A 5 -6.74 6.89 -8.40
N PRO A 6 -7.77 7.09 -9.25
CA PRO A 6 -9.09 7.50 -8.79
C PRO A 6 -9.80 6.32 -8.13
N MET A 7 -9.94 6.38 -6.82
CA MET A 7 -10.64 5.33 -6.08
C MET A 7 -12.15 5.39 -6.28
N ARG A 8 -12.76 4.22 -6.51
CA ARG A 8 -14.22 4.06 -6.66
C ARG A 8 -14.75 3.14 -5.55
N GLY A 9 -15.92 3.47 -5.00
CA GLY A 9 -16.54 2.70 -3.93
C GLY A 9 -16.10 3.14 -2.53
N SER A 10 -16.14 2.21 -1.56
CA SER A 10 -15.79 2.51 -0.16
C SER A 10 -14.27 2.65 0.00
N HIS A 11 -13.81 3.78 0.50
CA HIS A 11 -12.39 4.11 0.71
C HIS A 11 -11.84 3.45 2.00
N THR A 12 -11.97 2.13 2.10
CA THR A 12 -11.41 1.38 3.23
C THR A 12 -9.88 1.27 3.09
N GLY A 13 -9.18 1.13 4.22
CA GLY A 13 -7.71 0.98 4.21
C GLY A 13 -7.24 -0.23 3.40
N GLU A 14 -8.00 -1.33 3.42
CA GLU A 14 -7.69 -2.54 2.65
C GLU A 14 -7.79 -2.29 1.14
N SER A 15 -8.79 -1.51 0.70
CA SER A 15 -8.94 -1.16 -0.71
C SER A 15 -7.81 -0.26 -1.19
N MET A 16 -7.41 0.72 -0.38
CA MET A 16 -6.25 1.58 -0.64
C MET A 16 -4.95 0.79 -0.71
N ALA A 17 -4.73 -0.15 0.21
CA ALA A 17 -3.53 -1.01 0.21
C ALA A 17 -3.42 -1.86 -1.07
N ARG A 18 -4.55 -2.36 -1.59
CA ARG A 18 -4.58 -3.10 -2.87
C ARG A 18 -4.19 -2.24 -4.06
N GLU A 19 -4.65 -0.99 -4.12
CA GLU A 19 -4.25 -0.06 -5.19
C GLU A 19 -2.74 0.27 -5.09
N VAL A 20 -2.21 0.47 -3.88
CA VAL A 20 -0.77 0.66 -3.68
C VAL A 20 0.02 -0.56 -4.16
N LEU A 21 -0.35 -1.77 -3.74
CA LEU A 21 0.30 -3.01 -4.18
C LEU A 21 0.28 -3.15 -5.71
N LYS A 22 -0.84 -2.79 -6.35
CA LYS A 22 -0.98 -2.81 -7.79
C LYS A 22 0.02 -1.85 -8.45
N VAL A 23 0.11 -0.59 -8.01
CA VAL A 23 1.11 0.37 -8.54
C VAL A 23 2.53 -0.15 -8.36
N LEU A 24 2.87 -0.72 -7.19
CA LEU A 24 4.20 -1.28 -6.94
C LEU A 24 4.50 -2.49 -7.85
N SER A 25 3.49 -3.29 -8.18
CA SER A 25 3.60 -4.43 -9.09
C SER A 25 3.75 -3.97 -10.54
N ASP A 26 2.90 -3.05 -10.99
CA ASP A 26 2.88 -2.49 -12.35
C ASP A 26 4.20 -1.78 -12.68
N THR A 27 4.89 -1.24 -11.65
CA THR A 27 6.19 -0.58 -11.79
C THR A 27 7.39 -1.46 -11.42
N ALA A 28 7.17 -2.71 -11.02
CA ALA A 28 8.19 -3.67 -10.58
C ALA A 28 9.12 -3.14 -9.45
N ILE A 29 8.58 -2.35 -8.52
CA ILE A 29 9.34 -1.76 -7.41
C ILE A 29 8.94 -2.26 -6.03
N LYS A 30 8.08 -3.29 -5.90
CA LYS A 30 7.66 -3.82 -4.58
C LYS A 30 8.82 -3.99 -3.57
N PRO A 31 9.98 -4.60 -3.92
CA PRO A 31 11.09 -4.78 -2.97
C PRO A 31 11.85 -3.50 -2.63
N ARG A 32 11.50 -2.37 -3.27
CA ARG A 32 12.14 -1.06 -3.11
C ARG A 32 11.25 -0.07 -2.34
N LEU A 33 10.11 -0.51 -1.81
CA LEU A 33 9.29 0.30 -0.93
C LEU A 33 10.05 0.53 0.37
N LEU A 34 10.38 1.78 0.67
CA LEU A 34 11.08 2.15 1.90
C LEU A 34 10.09 2.50 3.01
N ALA A 35 9.24 3.51 2.78
CA ALA A 35 8.30 4.02 3.75
C ALA A 35 7.05 4.57 3.08
N ILE A 36 5.96 4.66 3.84
CA ILE A 36 4.74 5.36 3.45
C ILE A 36 4.59 6.58 4.36
N THR A 37 4.46 7.76 3.75
CA THR A 37 4.19 9.01 4.46
C THR A 37 2.80 9.51 4.10
N CYS A 38 1.93 9.67 5.09
CA CYS A 38 0.56 10.13 4.93
C CYS A 38 0.19 11.16 6.00
N ASP A 39 -1.00 11.73 5.89
CA ASP A 39 -1.59 12.62 6.90
C ASP A 39 -2.09 11.85 8.15
N ASN A 40 -2.80 12.53 9.05
CA ASN A 40 -3.35 11.94 10.27
C ASN A 40 -4.77 11.37 10.05
N ALA A 41 -4.93 10.50 9.04
CA ALA A 41 -6.19 9.79 8.79
C ALA A 41 -6.14 8.37 9.41
N SER A 42 -7.22 7.96 10.09
CA SER A 42 -7.29 6.69 10.83
C SER A 42 -7.09 5.45 9.95
N ASN A 43 -7.52 5.55 8.69
CA ASN A 43 -7.40 4.55 7.66
C ASN A 43 -5.95 4.34 7.19
N ASN A 44 -5.01 5.28 7.43
CA ASN A 44 -3.60 5.10 7.08
C ASN A 44 -2.96 3.92 7.84
N THR A 45 -3.33 3.73 9.11
CA THR A 45 -2.91 2.56 9.91
C THR A 45 -3.39 1.24 9.29
N THR A 46 -4.62 1.22 8.77
CA THR A 46 -5.16 0.04 8.09
C THR A 46 -4.47 -0.20 6.76
N VAL A 47 -4.13 0.87 6.02
CA VAL A 47 -3.37 0.76 4.75
C VAL A 47 -2.03 0.08 4.98
N THR A 48 -1.22 0.57 5.91
CA THR A 48 0.14 0.06 6.12
C THR A 48 0.13 -1.40 6.60
N ARG A 49 -0.74 -1.75 7.57
CA ARG A 49 -0.88 -3.14 8.05
C ARG A 49 -1.37 -4.11 6.97
N SER A 50 -2.34 -3.67 6.16
CA SER A 50 -2.84 -4.48 5.05
C SER A 50 -1.77 -4.69 3.98
N LEU A 51 -1.02 -3.63 3.66
CA LEU A 51 0.07 -3.70 2.68
C LEU A 51 1.21 -4.60 3.16
N GLU A 52 1.60 -4.52 4.43
CA GLU A 52 2.57 -5.42 5.05
C GLU A 52 2.15 -6.88 4.87
N THR A 53 0.90 -7.21 5.23
CA THR A 53 0.37 -8.58 5.07
C THR A 53 0.41 -9.05 3.61
N LEU A 54 0.06 -8.16 2.68
CA LEU A 54 0.08 -8.46 1.24
C LEU A 54 1.50 -8.71 0.72
N LEU A 55 2.47 -7.86 1.09
CA LEU A 55 3.86 -8.01 0.69
C LEU A 55 4.50 -9.28 1.28
N GLN A 56 4.20 -9.58 2.56
CA GLN A 56 4.63 -10.82 3.20
C GLN A 56 4.08 -12.06 2.48
N SER A 57 2.84 -12.02 1.99
CA SER A 57 2.27 -13.12 1.19
C SER A 57 3.01 -13.37 -0.13
N GLU A 58 3.75 -12.38 -0.63
CA GLU A 58 4.62 -12.47 -1.81
C GLU A 58 6.11 -12.69 -1.46
N THR A 59 6.42 -13.03 -0.20
CA THR A 59 7.80 -13.20 0.31
C THR A 59 8.63 -11.90 0.23
N ILE A 60 7.97 -10.74 0.33
CA ILE A 60 8.63 -9.44 0.40
C ILE A 60 8.58 -8.96 1.84
N GLU A 61 9.75 -8.87 2.46
CA GLU A 61 9.89 -8.31 3.80
C GLU A 61 9.78 -6.79 3.74
N TRP A 62 8.73 -6.26 4.36
CA TRP A 62 8.53 -4.84 4.58
C TRP A 62 7.79 -4.67 5.91
N ASP A 63 8.25 -3.74 6.75
CA ASP A 63 7.70 -3.49 8.08
C ASP A 63 7.00 -2.12 8.08
N ALA A 64 5.77 -2.07 8.58
CA ALA A 64 4.96 -0.86 8.70
C ALA A 64 5.34 0.03 9.91
N ARG A 65 6.33 -0.38 10.72
CA ARG A 65 6.80 0.31 11.94
C ARG A 65 7.45 1.67 11.70
#